data_AF-A0A7L9BRC6-F1
#
_entry.id   AF-A0A7L9BRC6-F1
#
_cell.length_a   1.000
_cell.length_b   1.000
_cell.length_c   1.000
_cell.angle_alpha   90.00
_cell.angle_beta   90.00
_cell.angle_gamma   90.00
#
_symmetry.space_group_name_H-M   'P 1'
#
loop_
_entity.id
_entity.type
_entity.pdbx_description
1 polymer ?
#
loop_
_entity_poly.entity_id
_entity_poly.type
_entity_poly.pdbx_seq_one_letter_code
_entity_poly.pdbx_strand_id
1 'polypeptide(L)'
;MTAHPHRRSAFTLVEVLVCLGVISVVIGLMLPALGGAKRSAEQTRSAAIARGTLAAMHQYAAEHKDIHPIGGPRVNDAMLDYWRPLVEAGIFASYRDADPDGVQKYGGRLRFTMSGALAHPPEFMVPGATRHIEVAMSAPIRLGDVLFPSLKGAAYQWLHVSGDRHDMWSYGHGKPASPIAFSDGSVRHHACTDFRLEHDFFEHWVGHPVLSTWRGCRGRDETYTGN
;
A
#
# COMPACT_ATOMS: atom_id res chain seq x y z
N MET A 1 -39.07 -37.66 52.12
CA MET A 1 -38.37 -36.97 51.00
C MET A 1 -39.05 -37.39 49.71
N THR A 2 -39.95 -36.57 49.18
CA THR A 2 -40.69 -36.86 47.93
C THR A 2 -39.93 -36.26 46.74
N ALA A 3 -39.34 -37.12 45.91
CA ALA A 3 -38.67 -36.69 44.69
C ALA A 3 -39.72 -36.24 43.65
N HIS A 4 -39.70 -34.96 43.28
CA HIS A 4 -40.50 -34.47 42.15
C HIS A 4 -39.89 -34.99 40.84
N PRO A 5 -40.64 -35.72 40.00
CA PRO A 5 -40.13 -36.16 38.71
C PRO A 5 -39.90 -34.91 37.85
N HIS A 6 -38.63 -34.60 37.58
CA HIS A 6 -38.27 -33.62 36.55
C HIS A 6 -38.81 -34.13 35.21
N ARG A 7 -39.94 -33.60 34.77
CA ARG A 7 -40.45 -33.77 33.41
C ARG A 7 -39.38 -33.26 32.46
N ARG A 8 -38.67 -34.17 31.78
CA ARG A 8 -37.79 -33.81 30.68
C ARG A 8 -38.68 -33.30 29.54
N SER A 9 -38.65 -31.99 29.29
CA SER A 9 -39.24 -31.43 28.07
C SER A 9 -38.35 -31.83 26.89
N ALA A 10 -38.89 -32.63 25.97
CA ALA A 10 -38.26 -32.89 24.70
C ALA A 10 -38.72 -31.84 23.69
N PHE A 11 -37.79 -31.29 22.91
CA PHE A 11 -38.12 -30.38 21.81
C PHE A 11 -38.86 -31.11 20.71
N THR A 12 -39.88 -30.46 20.15
CA THR A 12 -40.59 -31.00 18.98
C THR A 12 -39.73 -30.81 17.72
N LEU A 13 -39.93 -31.69 16.73
CA LEU A 13 -39.30 -31.55 15.42
C LEU A 13 -39.62 -30.18 14.78
N VAL A 14 -40.84 -29.68 15.00
CA VAL A 14 -41.29 -28.37 14.50
C VAL A 14 -40.52 -27.21 15.14
N GLU A 15 -40.30 -27.22 16.46
CA GLU A 15 -39.53 -26.17 17.14
C GLU A 15 -38.09 -26.10 16.63
N VAL A 16 -37.45 -27.26 16.43
CA VAL A 16 -36.08 -27.32 15.89
C VAL A 16 -36.04 -26.79 14.45
N LEU A 17 -37.02 -27.15 13.61
CA LEU A 17 -37.11 -26.67 12.23
C LEU A 17 -37.33 -25.17 12.13
N VAL A 18 -38.25 -24.61 12.91
CA VAL A 18 -38.51 -23.15 12.94
C VAL A 18 -37.27 -22.41 13.44
N CYS A 19 -36.61 -22.91 14.49
CA CYS A 19 -35.43 -22.28 15.06
C CYS A 19 -34.26 -22.23 14.06
N LEU A 20 -33.98 -23.36 13.38
CA LEU A 20 -32.98 -23.39 12.31
C LEU A 20 -33.38 -22.50 11.12
N GLY A 21 -34.67 -22.40 10.80
CA GLY A 21 -35.19 -21.47 9.79
C GLY A 21 -34.87 -20.01 10.13
N VAL A 22 -35.16 -19.58 11.36
CA VAL A 22 -34.87 -18.21 11.83
C VAL A 22 -33.36 -17.94 11.84
N ILE A 23 -32.55 -18.88 12.37
CA ILE A 23 -31.08 -18.74 12.39
C ILE A 23 -30.52 -18.62 10.97
N SER A 24 -31.03 -19.40 10.02
CA SER A 24 -30.59 -19.37 8.62
C SER A 24 -30.88 -18.02 7.97
N VAL A 25 -32.07 -17.44 8.22
CA VAL A 25 -32.43 -16.11 7.72
C VAL A 25 -31.50 -15.04 8.31
N VAL A 26 -31.26 -15.07 9.62
CA VAL A 26 -30.38 -14.10 10.29
C VAL A 26 -28.96 -14.19 9.75
N ILE A 27 -28.39 -15.39 9.64
CA ILE A 27 -27.04 -15.59 9.08
C ILE A 27 -26.97 -15.10 7.63
N GLY A 28 -27.99 -15.39 6.82
CA GLY A 28 -28.08 -14.93 5.43
C GLY A 28 -28.00 -13.41 5.29
N LEU A 29 -28.62 -12.67 6.21
CA LEU A 29 -28.55 -11.21 6.25
C LEU A 29 -27.22 -10.65 6.77
N MET A 30 -26.48 -11.41 7.58
CA MET A 30 -25.21 -10.97 8.19
C MET A 30 -23.98 -11.13 7.28
N LEU A 31 -23.97 -12.11 6.38
CA LEU A 31 -22.84 -12.37 5.47
C LEU A 31 -22.39 -11.16 4.63
N PRO A 32 -23.28 -10.39 3.95
CA PRO A 32 -22.85 -9.23 3.17
C PRO A 32 -22.24 -8.12 4.04
N ALA A 33 -22.79 -7.90 5.24
CA ALA A 33 -22.27 -6.91 6.18
C ALA A 33 -20.84 -7.27 6.65
N LEU A 34 -20.60 -8.56 6.93
CA LEU A 34 -19.26 -9.03 7.30
C LEU A 34 -18.24 -8.85 6.18
N GLY A 35 -18.63 -9.09 4.93
CA GLY A 35 -17.79 -8.84 3.76
C GLY A 35 -17.38 -7.37 3.61
N GLY A 36 -18.32 -6.45 3.82
CA GLY A 36 -18.03 -5.01 3.83
C GLY A 36 -17.09 -4.59 4.96
N ALA A 37 -17.36 -5.06 6.19
CA ALA A 37 -16.54 -4.77 7.36
C ALA A 37 -15.10 -5.26 7.19
N LYS A 38 -14.91 -6.48 6.65
CA LYS A 38 -13.59 -7.04 6.37
C LYS A 38 -12.79 -6.17 5.40
N ARG A 39 -13.40 -5.75 4.27
CA ARG A 39 -12.73 -4.87 3.29
C ARG A 39 -12.33 -3.53 3.90
N SER A 40 -13.20 -2.93 4.71
CA SER A 40 -12.89 -1.67 5.40
C SER A 40 -11.73 -1.83 6.40
N ALA A 41 -11.71 -2.94 7.15
CA ALA A 41 -10.60 -3.26 8.05
C ALA A 41 -9.27 -3.48 7.29
N GLU A 42 -9.31 -4.15 6.14
CA GLU A 42 -8.15 -4.35 5.27
C GLU A 42 -7.62 -3.02 4.71
N GLN A 43 -8.49 -2.11 4.26
CA GLN A 43 -8.12 -0.77 3.82
C GLN A 43 -7.50 0.07 4.95
N THR A 44 -8.10 0.01 6.15
CA THR A 44 -7.58 0.71 7.33
C THR A 44 -6.20 0.19 7.70
N ARG A 45 -6.02 -1.14 7.69
CA ARG A 45 -4.74 -1.79 7.98
C ARG A 45 -3.68 -1.46 6.93
N SER A 46 -4.02 -1.49 5.64
CA SER A 46 -3.06 -1.16 4.58
C SER A 46 -2.65 0.32 4.62
N ALA A 47 -3.56 1.24 4.93
CA ALA A 47 -3.22 2.64 5.18
C ALA A 47 -2.35 2.84 6.42
N ALA A 48 -2.53 2.04 7.48
CA ALA A 48 -1.68 2.09 8.65
C ALA A 48 -0.25 1.63 8.32
N ILE A 49 -0.09 0.59 7.50
CA ILE A 49 1.22 0.15 7.01
C ILE A 49 1.87 1.25 6.17
N ALA A 50 1.16 1.84 5.20
CA ALA A 50 1.66 2.97 4.41
C ALA A 50 2.15 4.15 5.28
N ARG A 51 1.36 4.54 6.31
CA ARG A 51 1.77 5.57 7.28
C ARG A 51 3.04 5.17 8.03
N GLY A 52 3.11 3.93 8.52
CA GLY A 52 4.26 3.41 9.25
C GLY A 52 5.53 3.40 8.41
N THR A 53 5.42 2.97 7.15
CA THR A 53 6.51 3.02 6.17
C THR A 53 7.05 4.43 5.99
N LEU A 54 6.17 5.41 5.75
CA LEU A 54 6.59 6.81 5.58
C LEU A 54 7.20 7.39 6.86
N ALA A 55 6.61 7.11 8.02
CA ALA A 55 7.14 7.56 9.30
C ALA A 55 8.56 7.04 9.54
N ALA A 56 8.82 5.77 9.22
CA ALA A 56 10.16 5.19 9.31
C ALA A 56 11.14 5.84 8.31
N MET A 57 10.70 6.13 7.08
CA MET A 57 11.51 6.86 6.10
C MET A 57 11.87 8.27 6.58
N HIS A 58 10.93 9.00 7.18
CA HIS A 58 11.18 10.34 7.73
C HIS A 58 12.10 10.29 8.95
N GLN A 59 11.93 9.29 9.83
CA GLN A 59 12.83 9.08 10.96
C GLN A 59 14.27 8.82 10.46
N TYR A 60 14.43 8.00 9.43
CA TYR A 60 15.73 7.78 8.81
C TYR A 60 16.32 9.08 8.25
N ALA A 61 15.55 9.82 7.45
CA ALA A 61 16.02 11.05 6.82
C ALA A 61 16.46 12.09 7.87
N ALA A 62 15.76 12.19 9.01
CA ALA A 62 16.12 13.09 10.11
C ALA A 62 17.56 12.86 10.64
N GLU A 63 18.04 11.61 10.59
CA GLU A 63 19.39 11.24 11.05
C GLU A 63 20.40 11.14 9.90
N HIS A 64 19.95 11.11 8.65
CA HIS A 64 20.77 10.82 7.45
C HIS A 64 20.79 11.98 6.45
N LYS A 65 21.07 13.20 6.94
CA LYS A 65 21.21 14.42 6.12
C LYS A 65 19.99 14.75 5.26
N ASP A 66 18.81 14.44 5.79
CA ASP A 66 17.52 14.63 5.13
C ASP A 66 17.30 13.71 3.91
N ILE A 67 18.14 12.70 3.69
CA ILE A 67 18.09 11.83 2.50
C ILE A 67 17.15 10.64 2.74
N HIS A 68 16.34 10.31 1.73
CA HIS A 68 15.52 9.09 1.75
C HIS A 68 16.36 7.80 1.86
N PRO A 69 15.81 6.69 2.39
CA PRO A 69 16.54 5.44 2.53
C PRO A 69 16.80 4.77 1.17
N ILE A 70 17.99 4.99 0.60
CA ILE A 70 18.42 4.40 -0.68
C ILE A 70 18.92 2.98 -0.46
N GLY A 71 18.06 1.99 -0.75
CA GLY A 71 18.34 0.56 -0.53
C GLY A 71 19.33 -0.13 -1.48
N GLY A 72 19.73 0.54 -2.57
CA GLY A 72 20.62 -0.02 -3.58
C GLY A 72 21.09 0.97 -4.64
N PRO A 73 22.04 0.58 -5.50
CA PRO A 73 22.70 1.46 -6.46
C PRO A 73 21.83 1.80 -7.68
N ARG A 74 20.84 0.97 -7.99
CA ARG A 74 19.86 1.23 -9.05
C ARG A 74 18.57 1.76 -8.45
N VAL A 75 17.80 2.51 -9.23
CA VAL A 75 16.51 3.05 -8.76
C VAL A 75 15.57 1.92 -8.35
N ASN A 76 15.45 0.86 -9.15
CA ASN A 76 14.62 -0.29 -8.79
C ASN A 76 15.02 -0.92 -7.44
N ASP A 77 16.31 -1.07 -7.19
CA ASP A 77 16.82 -1.62 -5.92
C ASP A 77 16.54 -0.65 -4.77
N ALA A 78 16.77 0.64 -4.98
CA ALA A 78 16.50 1.67 -3.98
C ALA A 78 15.03 1.68 -3.53
N MET A 79 14.11 1.42 -4.45
CA MET A 79 12.67 1.34 -4.18
C MET A 79 12.29 0.10 -3.39
N LEU A 80 12.65 -1.08 -3.90
CA LEU A 80 12.21 -2.36 -3.35
C LEU A 80 12.95 -2.71 -2.05
N ASP A 81 14.22 -2.31 -1.96
CA ASP A 81 15.08 -2.57 -0.81
C ASP A 81 15.20 -1.37 0.14
N TYR A 82 14.27 -0.42 0.08
CA TYR A 82 14.21 0.76 0.97
C TYR A 82 14.25 0.39 2.47
N TRP A 83 13.84 -0.83 2.81
CA TRP A 83 13.84 -1.35 4.18
C TRP A 83 15.26 -1.64 4.69
N ARG A 84 16.24 -1.87 3.80
CA ARG A 84 17.61 -2.24 4.21
C ARG A 84 18.28 -1.13 5.03
N PRO A 85 18.34 0.14 4.58
CA PRO A 85 18.91 1.22 5.39
C PRO A 85 18.14 1.45 6.70
N LEU A 86 16.82 1.18 6.72
CA LEU A 86 16.00 1.30 7.92
C LEU A 86 16.36 0.24 8.98
N VAL A 87 16.70 -0.98 8.55
CA VAL A 87 17.21 -2.02 9.44
C VAL A 87 18.62 -1.72 9.90
N GLU A 88 19.49 -1.27 8.98
CA GLU A 88 20.88 -0.89 9.30
C GLU A 88 20.95 0.28 10.30
N ALA A 89 20.00 1.23 10.23
CA ALA A 89 19.84 2.32 11.19
C ALA A 89 19.12 1.91 12.49
N GLY A 90 18.65 0.66 12.62
CA GLY A 90 17.93 0.18 13.80
C GLY A 90 16.50 0.73 13.97
N ILE A 91 15.93 1.35 12.93
CA ILE A 91 14.54 1.84 12.90
C ILE A 91 13.58 0.66 12.75
N PHE A 92 13.94 -0.28 11.87
CA PHE A 92 13.30 -1.59 11.78
C PHE A 92 14.16 -2.64 12.47
N ALA A 93 13.52 -3.55 13.19
CA ALA A 93 14.21 -4.72 13.74
C ALA A 93 14.53 -5.74 12.64
N SER A 94 13.68 -5.83 11.60
CA SER A 94 13.92 -6.66 10.43
C SER A 94 13.12 -6.20 9.21
N TYR A 95 13.38 -6.78 8.04
CA TYR A 95 12.59 -6.54 6.82
C TYR A 95 11.09 -6.82 6.99
N ARG A 96 10.69 -7.59 8.01
CA ARG A 96 9.30 -7.92 8.30
C ARG A 96 8.48 -6.71 8.74
N ASP A 97 9.15 -5.73 9.34
CA ASP A 97 8.50 -4.50 9.82
C ASP A 97 8.07 -3.61 8.65
N ALA A 98 8.68 -3.77 7.47
CA ALA A 98 8.34 -3.06 6.25
C ALA A 98 6.96 -3.46 5.68
N ASP A 99 6.56 -4.73 5.84
CA ASP A 99 5.23 -5.21 5.48
C ASP A 99 4.87 -6.49 6.27
N PRO A 100 4.40 -6.37 7.52
CA PRO A 100 4.10 -7.52 8.36
C PRO A 100 3.06 -8.45 7.74
N ASP A 101 2.09 -7.89 7.02
CA ASP A 101 1.03 -8.63 6.34
C ASP A 101 1.55 -9.36 5.11
N GLY A 102 2.37 -8.70 4.29
CA GLY A 102 3.12 -9.28 3.19
C GLY A 102 3.85 -10.55 3.61
N VAL A 103 4.57 -10.45 4.72
CA VAL A 103 5.35 -11.56 5.25
C VAL A 103 4.48 -12.65 5.86
N GLN A 104 3.51 -12.31 6.70
CA GLN A 104 2.72 -13.30 7.44
C GLN A 104 1.66 -13.99 6.58
N LYS A 105 1.02 -13.26 5.65
CA LYS A 105 -0.15 -13.75 4.90
C LYS A 105 0.17 -14.11 3.45
N TYR A 106 1.21 -13.52 2.85
CA TYR A 106 1.43 -13.58 1.41
C TYR A 106 2.77 -14.22 1.01
N GLY A 107 3.28 -15.11 1.87
CA GLY A 107 4.45 -15.93 1.58
C GLY A 107 5.77 -15.16 1.58
N GLY A 108 5.92 -14.17 2.46
CA GLY A 108 7.16 -13.40 2.56
C GLY A 108 7.27 -12.20 1.60
N ARG A 109 6.24 -11.90 0.80
CA ARG A 109 6.31 -10.87 -0.24
C ARG A 109 6.07 -9.47 0.33
N LEU A 110 6.99 -8.55 0.06
CA LEU A 110 6.81 -7.14 0.40
C LEU A 110 5.89 -6.47 -0.63
N ARG A 111 4.76 -5.95 -0.17
CA ARG A 111 3.76 -5.30 -1.04
C ARG A 111 3.91 -3.79 -1.11
N PHE A 112 4.67 -3.22 -0.19
CA PHE A 112 4.95 -1.79 -0.09
C PHE A 112 6.34 -1.49 -0.62
N THR A 113 6.48 -0.33 -1.25
CA THR A 113 7.75 0.14 -1.82
C THR A 113 7.87 1.65 -1.63
N MET A 114 9.10 2.15 -1.62
CA MET A 114 9.37 3.57 -1.75
C MET A 114 9.16 4.01 -3.21
N SER A 115 8.71 5.24 -3.41
CA SER A 115 8.63 5.86 -4.73
C SER A 115 10.01 5.94 -5.38
N GLY A 116 10.10 5.53 -6.65
CA GLY A 116 11.30 5.71 -7.46
C GLY A 116 11.59 7.17 -7.76
N ALA A 117 10.56 8.04 -7.77
CA ALA A 117 10.75 9.48 -7.89
C ALA A 117 11.56 10.10 -6.74
N LEU A 118 11.73 9.37 -5.62
CA LEU A 118 12.55 9.74 -4.46
C LEU A 118 13.95 9.11 -4.45
N ALA A 119 14.31 8.39 -5.51
CA ALA A 119 15.64 7.83 -5.69
C ALA A 119 16.20 8.05 -7.10
N HIS A 120 15.37 8.45 -8.06
CA HIS A 120 15.75 8.66 -9.44
C HIS A 120 16.18 10.12 -9.68
N PRO A 121 17.33 10.37 -10.33
CA PRO A 121 17.75 11.74 -10.64
C PRO A 121 16.70 12.46 -11.51
N PRO A 122 16.19 13.63 -11.10
CA PRO A 122 15.11 14.35 -11.81
C PRO A 122 15.46 14.74 -13.25
N GLU A 123 16.74 14.95 -13.57
CA GLU A 123 17.25 15.25 -14.91
C GLU A 123 17.01 14.12 -15.92
N PHE A 124 16.85 12.88 -15.44
CA PHE A 124 16.49 11.72 -16.26
C PHE A 124 15.01 11.38 -16.15
N MET A 125 14.19 12.31 -15.66
CA MET A 125 12.74 12.15 -15.56
C MET A 125 12.00 13.22 -16.36
N VAL A 126 12.58 13.61 -17.50
CA VAL A 126 12.00 14.54 -18.46
C VAL A 126 11.91 13.88 -19.83
N PRO A 127 10.89 14.20 -20.66
CA PRO A 127 10.73 13.60 -21.98
C PRO A 127 12.00 13.70 -22.84
N GLY A 128 12.38 12.60 -23.48
CA GLY A 128 13.55 12.49 -24.35
C GLY A 128 14.89 12.34 -23.63
N ALA A 129 14.93 12.43 -22.30
CA ALA A 129 16.14 12.19 -21.50
C ALA A 129 15.99 11.03 -20.51
N THR A 130 14.92 10.24 -20.64
CA THR A 130 14.57 9.26 -19.61
C THR A 130 15.53 8.08 -19.57
N ARG A 131 15.71 7.50 -18.38
CA ARG A 131 16.41 6.23 -18.20
C ARG A 131 15.49 5.21 -17.57
N HIS A 132 15.61 3.97 -18.01
CA HIS A 132 14.81 2.88 -17.45
C HIS A 132 15.18 2.62 -16.00
N ILE A 133 14.17 2.39 -15.16
CA ILE A 133 14.32 2.27 -13.71
C ILE A 133 15.25 1.12 -13.26
N GLU A 134 15.36 0.09 -14.09
CA GLU A 134 16.25 -1.06 -13.88
C GLU A 134 17.73 -0.78 -14.19
N VAL A 135 18.03 0.27 -14.96
CA VAL A 135 19.41 0.64 -15.34
C VAL A 135 19.84 2.00 -14.82
N ALA A 136 18.89 2.85 -14.44
CA ALA A 136 19.15 4.15 -13.85
C ALA A 136 19.83 3.98 -12.48
N MET A 137 20.91 4.73 -12.27
CA MET A 137 21.56 4.80 -10.95
C MET A 137 20.68 5.63 -10.01
N SER A 138 20.57 5.18 -8.77
CA SER A 138 19.92 5.96 -7.72
C SER A 138 20.78 7.17 -7.35
N ALA A 139 20.13 8.23 -6.89
CA ALA A 139 20.76 9.43 -6.37
C ALA A 139 20.16 9.78 -5.00
N PRO A 140 20.94 10.42 -4.12
CA PRO A 140 20.41 10.92 -2.86
C PRO A 140 19.42 12.05 -3.13
N ILE A 141 18.15 11.83 -2.80
CA ILE A 141 17.10 12.86 -2.82
C ILE A 141 16.74 13.20 -1.38
N ARG A 142 16.70 14.51 -1.07
CA ARG A 142 16.33 14.97 0.27
C ARG A 142 14.83 15.21 0.41
N LEU A 143 14.29 15.16 1.63
CA LEU A 143 12.91 15.57 1.90
C LEU A 143 12.66 17.00 1.42
N GLY A 144 13.61 17.90 1.66
CA GLY A 144 13.55 19.29 1.20
C GLY A 144 13.60 19.47 -0.32
N ASP A 145 14.03 18.47 -1.09
CA ASP A 145 14.03 18.52 -2.56
C ASP A 145 12.64 18.19 -3.16
N VAL A 146 11.69 17.71 -2.34
CA VAL A 146 10.32 17.39 -2.75
C VAL A 146 9.48 18.67 -2.81
N LEU A 147 9.24 19.16 -4.03
CA LEU A 147 8.58 20.46 -4.23
C LEU A 147 7.08 20.46 -3.91
N PHE A 148 6.42 19.30 -4.02
CA PHE A 148 4.97 19.17 -3.85
C PHE A 148 4.65 18.04 -2.87
N PRO A 149 4.98 18.17 -1.56
CA PRO A 149 4.93 17.05 -0.63
C PRO A 149 3.52 16.46 -0.48
N SER A 150 2.48 17.30 -0.53
CA SER A 150 1.07 16.86 -0.50
C SER A 150 0.57 16.27 -1.82
N LEU A 151 1.35 16.33 -2.90
CA LEU A 151 1.01 15.75 -4.20
C LEU A 151 2.08 14.76 -4.69
N LYS A 152 3.06 14.42 -3.86
CA LYS A 152 4.12 13.45 -4.16
C LYS A 152 3.95 12.21 -3.29
N GLY A 153 3.54 11.10 -3.88
CA GLY A 153 3.53 9.81 -3.21
C GLY A 153 4.97 9.38 -2.90
N ALA A 154 5.22 9.08 -1.63
CA ALA A 154 6.53 8.68 -1.12
C ALA A 154 6.65 7.18 -0.88
N ALA A 155 5.57 6.54 -0.44
CA ALA A 155 5.47 5.10 -0.27
C ALA A 155 4.07 4.63 -0.63
N TYR A 156 3.94 3.43 -1.20
CA TYR A 156 2.64 2.92 -1.62
C TYR A 156 2.63 1.40 -1.71
N GLN A 157 1.42 0.84 -1.68
CA GLN A 157 1.23 -0.58 -1.97
C GLN A 157 1.26 -0.79 -3.48
N TRP A 158 2.34 -1.37 -4.00
CA TRP A 158 2.51 -1.61 -5.43
C TRP A 158 2.06 -3.02 -5.86
N LEU A 159 1.94 -3.95 -4.92
CA LEU A 159 1.58 -5.34 -5.21
C LEU A 159 0.35 -5.76 -4.41
N HIS A 160 -0.62 -6.34 -5.10
CA HIS A 160 -1.77 -7.01 -4.51
C HIS A 160 -1.63 -8.51 -4.71
N VAL A 161 -1.88 -9.28 -3.66
CA VAL A 161 -1.76 -10.74 -3.67
C VAL A 161 -3.13 -11.33 -3.30
N SER A 162 -3.66 -12.17 -4.19
CA SER A 162 -4.93 -12.87 -4.01
C SER A 162 -4.79 -14.33 -4.42
N GLY A 163 -4.57 -15.22 -3.45
CA GLY A 163 -4.15 -16.59 -3.74
C GLY A 163 -2.80 -16.58 -4.44
N ASP A 164 -2.70 -17.25 -5.59
CA ASP A 164 -1.50 -17.28 -6.42
C ASP A 164 -1.39 -16.09 -7.40
N ARG A 165 -2.44 -15.24 -7.48
CA ARG A 165 -2.44 -14.11 -8.42
C ARG A 165 -1.73 -12.91 -7.83
N HIS A 166 -0.83 -12.33 -8.64
CA HIS A 166 -0.11 -11.10 -8.36
C HIS A 166 -0.62 -9.98 -9.26
N ASP A 167 -1.20 -8.95 -8.66
CA ASP A 167 -1.71 -7.78 -9.35
C ASP A 167 -0.88 -6.55 -8.98
N MET A 168 -0.04 -6.10 -9.90
CA MET A 168 0.68 -4.84 -9.73
C MET A 168 -0.27 -3.65 -9.83
N TRP A 169 -0.04 -2.64 -8.99
CA TRP A 169 -0.70 -1.34 -9.06
C TRP A 169 -0.12 -0.58 -10.26
N SER A 170 -0.87 -0.59 -11.36
CA SER A 170 -0.47 -0.01 -12.65
C SER A 170 -1.66 0.59 -13.38
N TYR A 171 -1.42 1.27 -14.50
CA TYR A 171 -2.43 1.96 -15.31
C TYR A 171 -3.40 1.04 -16.08
N GLY A 172 -3.55 -0.22 -15.66
CA GLY A 172 -4.44 -1.20 -16.30
C GLY A 172 -5.89 -1.05 -15.85
N HIS A 173 -6.83 -1.45 -16.71
CA HIS A 173 -8.25 -1.54 -16.34
C HIS A 173 -8.49 -2.54 -15.20
N GLY A 174 -9.36 -2.18 -14.26
CA GLY A 174 -9.75 -3.04 -13.14
C GLY A 174 -8.66 -3.25 -12.09
N LYS A 175 -7.58 -2.45 -12.12
CA LYS A 175 -6.53 -2.51 -11.10
C LYS A 175 -7.05 -1.95 -9.77
N PRO A 176 -6.71 -2.60 -8.64
CA PRO A 176 -7.22 -2.21 -7.33
C PRO A 176 -6.65 -0.85 -6.88
N ALA A 177 -7.44 -0.11 -6.11
CA ALA A 177 -6.94 1.06 -5.39
C ALA A 177 -5.97 0.64 -4.27
N SER A 178 -4.91 1.41 -4.09
CA SER A 178 -3.86 1.17 -3.09
C SER A 178 -3.76 2.35 -2.12
N PRO A 179 -3.38 2.12 -0.85
CA PRO A 179 -2.93 3.20 0.02
C PRO A 179 -1.62 3.77 -0.51
N ILE A 180 -1.56 5.09 -0.54
CA ILE A 180 -0.39 5.88 -0.94
C ILE A 180 -0.14 6.87 0.19
N ALA A 181 1.05 6.80 0.78
CA ALA A 181 1.56 7.80 1.70
C ALA A 181 2.27 8.89 0.91
N PHE A 182 1.75 10.10 1.01
CA PHE A 182 2.32 11.30 0.41
C PHE A 182 3.40 11.89 1.31
N SER A 183 4.33 12.62 0.72
CA SER A 183 5.51 13.13 1.42
C SER A 183 5.17 14.13 2.54
N ASP A 184 3.95 14.66 2.59
CA ASP A 184 3.42 15.48 3.69
C ASP A 184 2.92 14.68 4.91
N GLY A 185 2.92 13.35 4.84
CA GLY A 185 2.39 12.48 5.89
C GLY A 185 0.94 12.03 5.68
N SER A 186 0.23 12.60 4.71
CA SER A 186 -1.15 12.19 4.39
C SER A 186 -1.18 10.82 3.71
N VAL A 187 -2.22 10.03 3.96
CA VAL A 187 -2.46 8.75 3.27
C VAL A 187 -3.81 8.79 2.60
N ARG A 188 -3.83 8.45 1.30
CA ARG A 188 -5.04 8.35 0.49
C ARG A 188 -5.05 7.04 -0.28
N HIS A 189 -6.25 6.54 -0.57
CA HIS A 189 -6.45 5.36 -1.41
C HIS A 189 -6.81 5.79 -2.82
N HIS A 190 -6.00 5.40 -3.79
CA HIS A 190 -6.25 5.69 -5.20
C HIS A 190 -5.86 4.50 -6.08
N ALA A 191 -6.62 4.29 -7.15
CA ALA A 191 -6.17 3.51 -8.29
C ALA A 191 -5.15 4.32 -9.09
N CYS A 192 -4.29 3.65 -9.84
CA CYS A 192 -3.31 4.35 -10.70
C CYS A 192 -4.00 5.22 -11.75
N THR A 193 -5.19 4.80 -12.21
CA THR A 193 -6.04 5.53 -13.16
C THR A 193 -6.73 6.78 -12.59
N ASP A 194 -6.69 6.99 -11.26
CA ASP A 194 -7.28 8.19 -10.63
C ASP A 194 -6.37 9.43 -10.80
N PHE A 195 -5.12 9.22 -11.20
CA PHE A 195 -4.12 10.26 -11.40
C PHE A 195 -4.13 10.79 -12.82
N ARG A 196 -3.97 12.10 -12.98
CA ARG A 196 -3.82 12.73 -14.30
C ARG A 196 -2.35 12.84 -14.63
N LEU A 197 -1.93 12.19 -15.70
CA LEU A 197 -0.56 12.27 -16.18
C LEU A 197 -0.27 13.67 -16.76
N GLU A 198 0.96 14.17 -16.56
CA GLU A 198 1.45 15.37 -17.24
C GLU A 198 1.53 15.17 -18.76
N HIS A 199 1.77 13.93 -19.19
CA HIS A 199 1.85 13.51 -20.58
C HIS A 199 1.07 12.21 -20.81
N ASP A 200 0.47 12.03 -21.99
CA ASP A 200 -0.32 10.85 -22.35
C ASP A 200 0.54 9.60 -22.70
N PHE A 201 1.80 9.58 -22.26
CA PHE A 201 2.71 8.46 -22.50
C PHE A 201 3.66 8.26 -21.32
N PHE A 202 4.26 7.06 -21.29
CA PHE A 202 5.40 6.74 -20.43
C PHE A 202 6.63 6.50 -21.31
N GLU A 203 7.79 6.89 -20.81
CA GLU A 203 9.07 6.65 -21.49
C GLU A 203 9.99 5.92 -20.51
N HIS A 204 10.38 4.68 -20.83
CA HIS A 204 11.18 3.83 -19.95
C HIS A 204 10.62 3.69 -18.51
N TRP A 205 9.29 3.59 -18.38
CA TRP A 205 8.53 3.65 -17.12
C TRP A 205 8.51 5.00 -16.41
N VAL A 206 9.22 6.03 -16.87
CA VAL A 206 9.05 7.39 -16.37
C VAL A 206 7.70 7.95 -16.84
N GLY A 207 7.04 8.65 -15.94
CA GLY A 207 5.69 9.18 -16.08
C GLY A 207 4.63 8.41 -15.30
N HIS A 208 4.95 7.21 -14.80
CA HIS A 208 4.02 6.44 -13.98
C HIS A 208 3.77 7.16 -12.64
N PRO A 209 2.50 7.46 -12.27
CA PRO A 209 2.17 8.14 -11.02
C PRO A 209 2.76 7.40 -9.82
N VAL A 210 3.26 8.15 -8.86
CA VAL A 210 3.91 7.72 -7.61
C VAL A 210 5.19 6.92 -7.81
N LEU A 211 5.23 5.95 -8.73
CA LEU A 211 6.40 5.13 -9.05
C LEU A 211 7.56 6.00 -9.55
N SER A 212 7.34 6.77 -10.60
CA SER A 212 8.41 7.39 -11.41
C SER A 212 7.85 8.60 -12.15
N THR A 213 7.17 9.48 -11.43
CA THR A 213 6.50 10.67 -11.96
C THR A 213 7.43 11.53 -12.81
N TRP A 214 6.87 12.16 -13.84
CA TRP A 214 7.57 13.23 -14.55
C TRP A 214 8.17 14.25 -13.59
N ARG A 215 9.41 14.66 -13.85
CA ARG A 215 10.25 15.54 -13.02
C ARG A 215 10.61 14.99 -11.63
N GLY A 216 10.34 13.71 -11.34
CA GLY A 216 10.74 13.04 -10.11
C GLY A 216 10.21 13.69 -8.84
N CYS A 217 11.11 13.95 -7.89
CA CYS A 217 10.81 14.67 -6.64
C CYS A 217 10.34 16.12 -6.86
N ARG A 218 10.67 16.72 -8.01
CA ARG A 218 10.22 18.06 -8.42
C ARG A 218 8.88 18.05 -9.15
N GLY A 219 8.34 16.87 -9.43
CA GLY A 219 7.03 16.68 -10.04
C GLY A 219 5.92 16.49 -9.03
N ARG A 220 4.69 16.42 -9.54
CA ARG A 220 3.46 16.16 -8.77
C ARG A 220 2.73 14.98 -9.41
N ASP A 221 2.17 14.09 -8.60
CA ASP A 221 1.42 12.95 -9.08
C ASP A 221 0.01 13.34 -9.55
N GLU A 222 -0.50 14.50 -9.10
CA GLU A 222 -1.84 15.05 -9.39
C GLU A 222 -2.98 14.04 -9.39
N THR A 223 -3.60 13.90 -8.22
CA THR A 223 -4.95 13.32 -8.07
C THR A 223 -5.99 14.35 -8.52
N TYR A 224 -7.01 13.93 -9.28
CA TYR A 224 -8.21 14.73 -9.48
C TYR A 224 -8.80 15.15 -8.12
N THR A 225 -8.93 16.45 -7.88
CA THR A 225 -9.80 16.99 -6.81
C THR A 225 -10.91 17.78 -7.50
N GLY A 226 -12.09 17.19 -7.66
CA GLY A 226 -13.25 17.96 -8.14
C GLY A 226 -14.51 17.18 -8.51
N ASN A 227 -15.35 16.88 -7.53
CA ASN A 227 -16.74 16.36 -7.65
C ASN A 227 -16.93 14.93 -8.16
#